data_AF-A0A2A5LUU7-F1
#
_entry.id   AF-A0A2A5LUU7-F1
#
_cell.length_a   1.000
_cell.length_b   1.000
_cell.length_c   1.000
_cell.angle_alpha   90.00
_cell.angle_beta   90.00
_cell.angle_gamma   90.00
#
_symmetry.space_group_name_H-M   'P 1'
#
loop_
_entity.id
_entity.type
_entity.pdbx_description
1 polymer ?
#
loop_
_entity_poly.entity_id
_entity_poly.type
_entity_poly.pdbx_seq_one_letter_code
_entity_poly.pdbx_strand_id
1 'polypeptide(L)'
;MKNLILIALVAFGAWQFYQSKQPESQPTPVANPMAGHQALIEESKRVTSFNCDGRQHCSQMNSRAEAVFFIRNCPNTKMDGDRDGIPCENDSRF
;
A
#
# COMPACT_ATOMS: atom_id res chain seq x y z
N MET A 1 6.58 46.82 -15.89
CA MET A 1 7.60 45.75 -15.69
C MET A 1 7.68 45.24 -14.25
N LYS A 2 7.36 46.05 -13.22
CA LYS A 2 7.40 45.60 -11.80
C LYS A 2 6.36 44.53 -11.45
N ASN A 3 5.20 44.54 -12.10
CA ASN A 3 4.14 43.57 -11.85
C ASN A 3 4.50 42.15 -12.34
N LEU A 4 5.31 42.04 -13.41
CA LEU A 4 5.80 40.74 -13.90
C LEU A 4 6.82 40.12 -12.93
N ILE A 5 7.64 40.97 -12.29
CA ILE A 5 8.60 40.53 -11.26
C ILE A 5 7.85 39.98 -10.04
N LEU A 6 6.75 40.61 -9.63
CA LEU A 6 5.94 40.12 -8.51
C LEU A 6 5.29 38.76 -8.83
N ILE A 7 4.76 38.57 -10.03
CA ILE A 7 4.15 37.30 -10.44
C ILE A 7 5.20 36.17 -10.45
N ALA A 8 6.40 36.45 -10.97
CA ALA A 8 7.49 35.48 -10.99
C ALA A 8 7.93 35.05 -9.57
N LEU A 9 7.99 35.99 -8.61
CA LEU A 9 8.33 35.69 -7.22
C LEU A 9 7.26 34.85 -6.52
N VAL A 10 5.98 35.16 -6.74
CA VAL A 10 4.87 34.38 -6.17
C VAL A 10 4.85 32.96 -6.75
N ALA A 11 5.03 32.83 -8.07
CA ALA A 11 5.10 31.52 -8.73
C ALA A 11 6.29 30.68 -8.23
N PHE A 12 7.46 31.30 -8.06
CA PHE A 12 8.64 30.63 -7.52
C PHE A 12 8.45 30.19 -6.06
N GLY A 13 7.88 31.04 -5.22
CA GLY A 13 7.56 30.70 -3.82
C GLY A 13 6.54 29.57 -3.71
N ALA A 14 5.49 29.59 -4.53
CA ALA A 14 4.49 28.52 -4.58
C ALA A 14 5.10 27.19 -5.04
N TRP A 15 5.99 27.22 -6.04
CA TRP A 15 6.67 26.01 -6.53
C TRP A 15 7.62 25.41 -5.49
N GLN A 16 8.39 26.25 -4.79
CA GLN A 16 9.26 25.83 -3.68
C GLN A 16 8.45 25.19 -2.54
N PHE A 17 7.32 25.79 -2.18
CA PHE A 17 6.43 25.25 -1.16
C PHE A 17 5.82 23.90 -1.59
N TYR A 18 5.44 23.77 -2.86
CA TYR A 18 4.91 22.53 -3.40
C TYR A 18 5.97 21.40 -3.40
N GLN A 19 7.23 21.70 -3.73
CA GLN A 19 8.33 20.73 -3.61
C GLN A 19 8.56 20.29 -2.16
N SER A 20 8.42 21.21 -1.20
CA SER A 20 8.58 20.91 0.23
C SER A 20 7.48 19.98 0.78
N LYS A 21 6.35 19.83 0.07
CA LYS A 21 5.23 18.97 0.44
C LYS A 21 5.28 17.59 -0.21
N GLN A 22 6.29 17.30 -1.05
CA GLN A 22 6.43 15.95 -1.57
C GLN A 22 6.62 15.00 -0.38
N PRO A 23 5.78 13.97 -0.23
CA PRO A 23 5.99 12.95 0.78
C PRO A 23 7.33 12.31 0.48
N GLU A 24 8.32 12.63 1.32
CA GLU A 24 9.60 11.93 1.42
C GLU A 24 9.28 10.44 1.37
N SER A 25 9.55 9.81 0.24
CA SER A 25 9.56 8.37 0.12
C SER A 25 10.79 7.93 0.91
N GLN A 26 10.69 7.89 2.24
CA GLN A 26 11.80 7.52 3.11
C GLN A 26 12.37 6.20 2.60
N PRO A 27 13.62 6.15 2.14
CA PRO A 27 14.40 4.96 2.31
C PRO A 27 14.55 4.83 3.83
N THR A 28 13.91 3.80 4.38
CA THR A 28 13.98 3.47 5.80
C THR A 28 15.44 3.57 6.29
N PRO A 29 15.71 4.25 7.41
CA PRO A 29 17.04 4.24 8.00
C PRO A 29 17.34 2.79 8.38
N VAL A 30 18.31 2.19 7.70
CA VAL A 30 18.75 0.81 7.93
C VAL A 30 19.47 0.74 9.28
N ALA A 31 18.71 0.79 10.36
CA ALA A 31 19.12 0.27 11.64
C ALA A 31 19.05 -1.26 11.53
N ASN A 32 20.22 -1.89 11.37
CA ASN A 32 20.43 -3.34 11.20
C ASN A 32 19.67 -4.00 10.03
N PRO A 33 20.37 -4.35 8.92
CA PRO A 33 19.82 -5.12 7.81
C PRO A 33 19.20 -6.47 8.21
N MET A 34 19.50 -7.03 9.38
CA MET A 34 19.01 -8.37 9.74
C MET A 34 17.53 -8.43 10.14
N ALA A 35 16.92 -7.36 10.64
CA ALA A 35 15.53 -7.40 11.11
C ALA A 35 14.50 -7.15 9.99
N GLY A 36 14.79 -6.24 9.06
CA GLY A 36 13.88 -5.89 7.95
C GLY A 36 13.80 -6.97 6.86
N HIS A 37 14.91 -7.65 6.56
CA HIS A 37 14.89 -8.76 5.61
C HIS A 37 14.13 -9.97 6.16
N GLN A 38 14.15 -10.21 7.48
CA GLN A 38 13.39 -11.33 8.06
C GLN A 38 11.88 -11.10 7.96
N ALA A 39 11.38 -9.88 8.15
CA ALA A 39 9.95 -9.58 8.01
C ALA A 39 9.49 -9.70 6.54
N LEU A 40 10.25 -9.20 5.57
CA LEU A 40 9.89 -9.34 4.15
C LEU A 40 10.04 -10.79 3.63
N ILE A 41 11.03 -11.54 4.14
CA ILE A 41 11.18 -12.96 3.82
C ILE A 41 10.08 -13.79 4.48
N GLU A 42 9.67 -13.49 5.72
CA GLU A 42 8.53 -14.12 6.39
C GLU A 42 7.19 -13.77 5.72
N GLU A 43 6.97 -12.50 5.35
CA GLU A 43 5.80 -12.05 4.59
C GLU A 43 5.74 -12.79 3.25
N SER A 44 6.85 -12.80 2.50
CA SER A 44 6.95 -13.52 1.23
C SER A 44 6.75 -15.02 1.40
N LYS A 45 7.25 -15.61 2.49
CA LYS A 45 7.08 -17.05 2.79
C LYS A 45 5.63 -17.38 3.12
N ARG A 46 4.92 -16.53 3.88
CA ARG A 46 3.47 -16.68 4.08
C ARG A 46 2.72 -16.57 2.76
N VAL A 47 3.07 -15.59 1.92
CA VAL A 47 2.47 -15.42 0.58
C VAL A 47 2.64 -16.66 -0.30
N THR A 48 3.80 -17.34 -0.23
CA THR A 48 4.01 -18.59 -0.96
C THR A 48 3.23 -19.80 -0.44
N SER A 49 2.60 -19.69 0.74
CA SER A 49 1.89 -20.81 1.39
C SER A 49 0.36 -20.74 1.30
N PHE A 50 -0.20 -19.71 0.68
CA PHE A 50 -1.65 -19.60 0.52
C PHE A 50 -2.16 -20.61 -0.51
N ASN A 51 -3.25 -21.29 -0.18
CA ASN A 51 -3.88 -22.30 -1.03
C ASN A 51 -5.39 -22.10 -1.01
N CYS A 52 -6.03 -22.42 -2.12
CA CYS A 52 -7.48 -22.37 -2.22
C CYS A 52 -8.10 -23.53 -1.45
N ASP A 53 -8.70 -23.23 -0.30
CA ASP A 53 -9.31 -24.20 0.62
C ASP A 53 -10.85 -24.03 0.71
N GLY A 54 -11.44 -23.19 -0.15
CA GLY A 54 -12.87 -22.95 -0.22
C GLY A 54 -13.38 -21.79 0.65
N ARG A 55 -12.49 -21.04 1.32
CA ARG A 55 -12.87 -19.78 1.98
C ARG A 55 -13.27 -18.71 0.98
N GLN A 56 -14.25 -17.90 1.38
CA GLN A 56 -14.91 -16.91 0.52
C GLN A 56 -15.10 -15.55 1.18
N HIS A 57 -14.87 -15.41 2.49
CA HIS A 57 -15.14 -14.18 3.24
C HIS A 57 -13.93 -13.69 4.05
N CYS A 58 -13.90 -12.39 4.33
CA CYS A 58 -12.81 -11.71 5.04
C CYS A 58 -12.59 -12.24 6.46
N SER A 59 -13.68 -12.60 7.17
CA SER A 59 -13.62 -13.20 8.51
C SER A 59 -12.76 -14.47 8.57
N GLN A 60 -12.60 -15.15 7.44
CA GLN A 60 -11.86 -16.40 7.33
C GLN A 60 -10.39 -16.20 6.95
N MET A 61 -10.00 -14.99 6.52
CA MET A 61 -8.61 -14.66 6.18
C MET A 61 -7.84 -14.26 7.44
N ASN A 62 -6.54 -14.50 7.44
CA ASN A 62 -5.61 -14.11 8.51
C ASN A 62 -4.81 -12.85 8.15
N SER A 63 -4.82 -12.44 6.89
CA SER A 63 -4.14 -11.23 6.43
C SER A 63 -4.78 -10.66 5.16
N ARG A 64 -4.57 -9.36 4.91
CA ARG A 64 -4.96 -8.72 3.66
C ARG A 64 -4.22 -9.31 2.45
N ALA A 65 -2.94 -9.67 2.62
CA ALA A 65 -2.16 -10.32 1.57
C ALA A 65 -2.76 -11.67 1.16
N GLU A 66 -3.25 -12.46 2.12
CA GLU A 66 -4.00 -13.70 1.86
C GLU A 66 -5.30 -13.42 1.12
N ALA A 67 -6.10 -12.44 1.57
CA ALA A 67 -7.34 -12.07 0.89
C ALA A 67 -7.09 -11.64 -0.57
N VAL A 68 -6.02 -10.86 -0.82
CA VAL A 68 -5.58 -10.46 -2.17
C VAL A 68 -5.18 -11.67 -3.01
N PHE A 69 -4.48 -12.65 -2.42
CA PHE A 69 -4.19 -13.91 -3.10
C PHE A 69 -5.47 -14.64 -3.49
N PHE A 70 -6.44 -14.74 -2.57
CA PHE A 70 -7.68 -15.47 -2.81
C PHE A 70 -8.49 -14.87 -3.97
N ILE A 71 -8.70 -13.54 -4.01
CA ILE A 71 -9.48 -12.93 -5.11
C ILE A 71 -8.81 -13.07 -6.48
N ARG A 72 -7.48 -13.27 -6.52
CA ARG A 72 -6.70 -13.42 -7.76
C ARG A 72 -6.55 -14.88 -8.22
N ASN A 73 -6.52 -15.83 -7.28
CA ASN A 73 -6.12 -17.21 -7.56
C ASN A 73 -7.22 -18.24 -7.24
N CYS A 74 -8.22 -17.89 -6.44
CA CYS A 74 -9.24 -18.83 -5.98
C CYS A 74 -10.63 -18.49 -6.53
N PRO A 75 -11.44 -19.50 -6.91
CA PRO A 75 -12.78 -19.27 -7.41
C PRO A 75 -13.76 -18.90 -6.28
N ASN A 76 -14.87 -18.26 -6.65
CA ASN A 76 -16.03 -17.98 -5.79
C ASN A 76 -15.78 -17.04 -4.59
N THR A 77 -14.71 -16.25 -4.58
CA THR A 77 -14.45 -15.29 -3.49
C THR A 77 -15.51 -14.17 -3.42
N LYS A 78 -15.91 -13.78 -2.21
CA LYS A 78 -16.89 -12.73 -1.90
C LYS A 78 -16.30 -11.68 -0.95
N MET A 79 -15.06 -11.27 -1.22
CA MET A 79 -14.28 -10.36 -0.36
C MET A 79 -14.05 -8.98 -0.97
N ASP A 80 -14.16 -8.88 -2.29
CA ASP A 80 -13.99 -7.67 -3.08
C ASP A 80 -15.36 -7.32 -3.71
N GLY A 81 -16.07 -6.41 -3.05
CA GLY A 81 -17.48 -6.13 -3.34
C GLY A 81 -17.68 -5.21 -4.55
N ASP A 82 -16.80 -4.22 -4.67
CA ASP A 82 -16.75 -3.21 -5.73
C ASP A 82 -15.77 -3.57 -6.87
N ARG A 83 -14.96 -4.62 -6.69
CA ARG A 83 -14.08 -5.23 -7.69
C ARG A 83 -12.91 -4.33 -8.10
N ASP A 84 -12.40 -3.57 -7.16
CA ASP A 84 -11.24 -2.70 -7.35
C ASP A 84 -9.91 -3.46 -7.14
N GLY A 85 -9.97 -4.74 -6.74
CA GLY A 85 -8.81 -5.57 -6.44
C GLY A 85 -8.31 -5.44 -4.99
N ILE A 86 -9.06 -4.73 -4.14
CA ILE A 86 -8.77 -4.49 -2.74
C ILE A 86 -9.83 -5.21 -1.89
N PRO A 87 -9.55 -6.43 -1.43
CA PRO A 87 -10.50 -7.14 -0.59
C PRO A 87 -10.50 -6.62 0.84
N CYS A 88 -11.64 -6.79 1.52
CA CYS A 88 -11.77 -6.60 2.97
C CYS A 88 -11.57 -5.18 3.49
N GLU A 89 -11.85 -4.15 2.69
CA GLU A 89 -11.68 -2.74 3.09
C GLU A 89 -12.46 -2.31 4.33
N ASN A 90 -13.58 -2.98 4.60
CA ASN A 90 -14.43 -2.71 5.76
C ASN A 90 -14.08 -3.58 6.98
N ASP A 91 -13.01 -4.38 6.92
CA ASP A 91 -12.58 -5.25 8.03
C ASP A 91 -11.42 -4.58 8.80
N SER A 92 -11.70 -4.10 10.00
CA SER A 92 -10.71 -3.36 10.83
C SER A 92 -9.53 -4.20 11.32
N ARG A 93 -9.51 -5.50 11.07
CA ARG A 93 -8.37 -6.37 11.37
C ARG A 93 -7.23 -6.23 10.35
N PHE A 94 -7.48 -5.55 9.22
CA PHE A 94 -6.58 -5.46 8.07
C PHE A 94 -6.31 -4.03 7.60
#